data_AF-A0A2D6UHB1-F1
#
_entry.id   AF-A0A2D6UHB1-F1
#
_cell.length_a   1.000
_cell.length_b   1.000
_cell.length_c   1.000
_cell.angle_alpha   90.00
_cell.angle_beta   90.00
_cell.angle_gamma   90.00
#
_symmetry.space_group_name_H-M   'P 1'
#
loop_
_entity.id
_entity.type
_entity.pdbx_description
1 polymer ?
#
loop_
_entity_poly.entity_id
_entity_poly.type
_entity_poly.pdbx_seq_one_letter_code
_entity_poly.pdbx_strand_id
1 'polypeptide(L)' 'MLNLNWIYFICTGGSLVFLGLLWLWYDRQDNAFYQRDRNRFLFYCIKCGDLYRGLRNEKECDCPHCGHRNLRLRF' A
#
# COMPACT_ATOMS: atom_id res chain seq x y z
N MET A 1 1.57 45.25 -24.59
CA MET A 1 2.89 44.70 -24.20
C MET A 1 2.68 43.82 -22.99
N LEU A 2 2.77 42.49 -23.13
CA LEU A 2 2.76 41.60 -21.95
C LEU A 2 4.05 41.87 -21.17
N ASN A 3 3.92 42.37 -19.94
CA ASN A 3 5.07 42.65 -19.08
C ASN A 3 5.76 41.33 -18.69
N LEU A 4 7.09 41.30 -18.71
CA LEU A 4 7.92 40.14 -18.36
C LEU A 4 7.50 39.49 -17.02
N ASN A 5 7.09 40.31 -16.05
CA ASN A 5 6.61 39.85 -14.75
C ASN A 5 5.39 38.93 -14.85
N TRP A 6 4.45 39.22 -15.76
CA TRP A 6 3.26 38.38 -15.95
C TRP A 6 3.61 37.01 -16.53
N ILE A 7 4.59 36.95 -17.43
CA ILE A 7 5.09 35.68 -17.98
C ILE A 7 5.72 34.85 -16.87
N TYR A 8 6.54 35.47 -16.01
CA TYR A 8 7.10 34.79 -14.84
C TYR A 8 6.01 34.22 -13.94
N PHE A 9 5.02 35.02 -13.52
CA PHE A 9 3.95 34.54 -12.65
C PHE A 9 3.19 33.33 -13.22
N ILE A 10 2.89 33.34 -14.52
CA ILE A 10 2.18 32.24 -15.18
C ILE A 10 3.05 30.98 -15.24
N CYS A 11 4.34 31.13 -15.57
CA CYS A 11 5.27 30.00 -15.62
C CYS A 11 5.46 29.37 -14.23
N THR A 12 5.76 30.17 -13.20
CA THR A 12 6.00 29.62 -11.85
C THR A 12 4.72 29.01 -11.26
N GLY A 13 3.57 29.67 -11.46
CA GLY A 13 2.27 29.16 -11.01
C GLY A 13 1.90 27.85 -11.72
N GLY A 14 2.07 27.79 -13.04
CA GLY A 14 1.82 26.59 -13.84
C GLY A 14 2.70 25.41 -13.41
N SER A 15 4.00 25.65 -13.15
CA SER A 15 4.92 24.61 -12.68
C SER A 15 4.52 24.05 -11.31
N LEU A 16 4.11 24.90 -10.37
CA LEU A 16 3.66 24.47 -9.03
C LEU A 16 2.40 23.62 -9.12
N VAL A 17 1.42 24.04 -9.92
CA VAL A 17 0.17 23.28 -10.12
C VAL A 17 0.46 21.94 -10.79
N PHE A 18 1.30 21.93 -11.82
CA PHE A 18 1.67 20.70 -12.53
C PHE A 18 2.37 19.70 -11.61
N LEU A 19 3.37 20.15 -10.83
CA LEU A 19 4.07 19.32 -9.86
C LEU A 19 3.13 18.80 -8.76
N GLY A 20 2.22 19.65 -8.26
CA GLY A 20 1.23 19.25 -7.26
C GLY A 20 0.25 18.18 -7.78
N LEU A 21 -0.24 18.33 -9.02
CA LEU A 21 -1.12 17.34 -9.65
C LEU A 21 -0.38 16.02 -9.92
N LEU A 22 0.86 16.09 -10.41
CA LEU A 22 1.69 14.91 -10.63
C LEU A 22 1.94 14.15 -9.32
N TRP A 23 2.22 14.88 -8.24
CA TRP A 23 2.43 14.29 -6.92
C TRP A 23 1.16 13.61 -6.39
N LEU A 24 0.01 14.26 -6.49
CA LEU A 24 -1.28 13.66 -6.08
C LEU A 24 -1.63 12.41 -6.90
N TRP A 25 -1.30 12.41 -8.19
CA TRP A 25 -1.48 11.23 -9.04
C TRP A 25 -0.58 10.08 -8.59
N TYR A 26 0.68 10.38 -8.28
CA TYR A 26 1.65 9.39 -7.82
C TYR A 26 1.29 8.84 -6.42
N ASP A 27 0.90 9.69 -5.49
CA ASP A 27 0.49 9.32 -4.12
C ASP A 27 -0.72 8.36 -4.13
N ARG A 28 -1.69 8.61 -5.02
CA ARG A 28 -2.82 7.69 -5.23
C ARG A 28 -2.37 6.33 -5.76
N GLN A 29 -1.38 6.28 -6.63
CA GLN A 29 -0.87 5.03 -7.19
C GLN A 29 -0.10 4.22 -6.15
N ASP A 30 0.68 4.89 -5.30
CA ASP A 30 1.53 4.24 -4.31
C ASP A 30 0.71 3.63 -3.16
N ASN A 31 -0.36 4.31 -2.74
CA ASN A 31 -1.29 3.76 -1.75
C ASN A 31 -1.91 2.42 -2.18
N ALA A 32 -2.17 2.24 -3.48
CA ALA A 32 -2.68 0.97 -4.02
C ALA A 32 -1.61 -0.13 -4.06
N PHE A 33 -0.33 0.23 -4.13
CA PHE A 33 0.79 -0.72 -4.15
C PHE A 33 1.18 -1.16 -2.73
N TYR A 34 1.27 -0.23 -1.78
CA TYR A 34 1.58 -0.53 -0.37
C TYR A 34 0.49 -1.36 0.33
N GLN A 35 -0.78 -1.15 0.02
CA GLN A 35 -1.86 -2.01 0.56
C GLN A 35 -1.85 -3.43 0.00
N ARG A 36 -1.29 -3.64 -1.20
CA ARG A 36 -1.15 -4.99 -1.78
C ARG A 36 -0.08 -5.81 -1.07
N ASP A 37 0.99 -5.17 -0.62
CA ASP A 37 2.14 -5.86 -0.03
C ASP A 37 2.00 -6.14 1.48
N ARG A 38 1.15 -5.37 2.18
CA ARG A 38 0.77 -5.62 3.59
C ARG A 38 -0.20 -6.79 3.80
N ASN A 39 -0.81 -7.32 2.74
CA ASN A 39 -1.70 -8.47 2.84
C ASN A 39 -0.93 -9.78 2.62
N ARG A 40 0.27 -9.89 3.19
CA ARG A 40 0.88 -11.20 3.47
C ARG A 40 0.14 -11.75 4.67
N PHE A 41 -0.82 -12.64 4.41
CA PHE A 41 -1.59 -13.36 5.43
C PHE A 41 -0.62 -14.30 6.17
N LEU A 42 0.07 -13.75 7.16
CA LEU A 42 0.91 -14.51 8.07
C LEU A 42 0.01 -15.12 9.14
N PHE A 43 -0.01 -16.44 9.19
CA PHE A 43 -0.70 -17.21 10.23
C PHE A 43 0.35 -17.68 11.23
N TYR A 44 0.01 -17.59 12.52
CA TYR A 44 0.84 -18.09 13.61
C TYR A 44 0.18 -19.33 14.20
N CYS A 45 0.94 -20.41 14.35
CA CYS A 45 0.42 -21.61 15.02
C CYS A 45 0.69 -21.58 16.52
N ILE A 46 -0.36 -21.66 17.34
CA ILE A 46 -0.25 -21.69 18.82
C ILE A 46 0.44 -22.97 19.32
N LYS A 47 0.32 -24.09 18.58
CA LYS A 47 0.92 -25.38 18.96
C LYS A 47 2.39 -25.52 18.54
N CYS A 48 2.72 -25.10 17.32
CA CYS A 48 4.07 -25.25 16.78
C CYS A 48 4.97 -24.03 17.04
N GLY A 49 4.39 -22.86 17.30
CA GLY A 49 5.14 -21.61 17.42
C GLY A 49 5.64 -21.05 16.08
N ASP A 50 5.34 -21.70 14.96
CA ASP A 50 5.82 -21.31 13.64
C ASP A 50 4.89 -20.30 12.94
N LEU A 51 5.51 -19.37 12.22
CA LEU A 51 4.83 -18.49 11.27
C LEU A 51 4.83 -19.10 9.87
N TYR A 52 3.65 -19.12 9.24
CA TYR A 52 3.49 -19.60 7.86
C TYR A 52 2.65 -18.63 7.02
N ARG A 53 2.85 -18.65 5.70
CA ARG A 53 2.05 -17.88 4.75
C ARG A 53 0.87 -18.71 4.30
N GLY A 54 -0.35 -18.25 4.57
CA GLY A 54 -1.57 -18.91 4.12
C GLY A 54 -2.11 -18.33 2.81
N LEU A 55 -3.08 -19.02 2.21
CA LEU A 55 -3.74 -18.56 1.00
C LEU A 55 -4.53 -17.28 1.28
N ARG A 56 -4.52 -16.39 0.28
CA ARG A 56 -5.25 -15.13 0.32
C ARG A 56 -6.74 -15.43 0.46
N ASN A 57 -7.39 -14.81 1.46
CA ASN A 57 -8.85 -14.80 1.70
C ASN A 57 -9.43 -15.94 2.58
N GLU A 58 -8.61 -16.78 3.19
CA GLU A 58 -9.09 -17.77 4.17
C GLU A 58 -9.09 -17.17 5.59
N LYS A 59 -10.19 -17.38 6.34
CA LYS A 59 -10.34 -16.94 7.74
C LYS A 59 -9.58 -17.84 8.72
N GLU A 60 -9.35 -19.08 8.30
CA GLU A 60 -8.70 -20.16 9.04
C GLU A 60 -7.85 -20.95 8.06
N CYS A 61 -6.58 -21.19 8.38
CA CYS A 61 -5.72 -22.09 7.60
C CYS A 61 -5.20 -23.20 8.52
N ASP A 62 -5.19 -24.43 8.00
CA ASP A 62 -4.56 -25.56 8.69
C ASP A 62 -3.03 -25.39 8.68
N CYS A 63 -2.40 -25.58 9.84
CA CYS A 63 -0.95 -25.59 9.92
C CYS A 63 -0.39 -26.81 9.16
N PRO A 64 0.55 -26.65 8.21
CA PRO A 64 1.11 -27.76 7.44
C PRO A 64 1.88 -28.78 8.30
N HIS A 65 2.26 -28.41 9.53
CA HIS A 65 3.06 -29.26 10.41
C HIS A 65 2.22 -30.04 11.44
N CYS A 66 1.08 -29.51 11.89
CA CYS A 66 0.26 -30.14 12.94
C CYS A 66 -1.22 -30.31 12.58
N GLY A 67 -1.67 -29.81 11.42
CA GLY A 67 -3.06 -29.87 11.00
C GLY A 67 -4.02 -29.06 11.88
N HIS A 68 -3.51 -28.17 12.74
CA HIS A 68 -4.34 -27.35 13.61
C HIS A 68 -4.87 -26.12 12.85
N ARG A 69 -6.19 -25.89 12.91
CA ARG A 69 -6.83 -24.67 12.39
C ARG A 69 -6.44 -23.48 13.23
N ASN A 70 -5.60 -22.60 12.68
CA ASN A 70 -5.29 -21.33 13.32
C ASN A 70 -6.12 -20.22 12.69
N LEU A 71 -6.72 -19.41 13.56
CA LEU A 71 -7.46 -18.22 13.17
C LEU A 71 -6.50 -17.16 12.65
N ARG A 72 -6.94 -16.42 11.63
CA ARG A 72 -6.18 -15.29 11.09
C ARG A 72 -5.98 -14.22 12.16
N LEU A 73 -4.73 -13.90 12.49
CA LEU A 73 -4.38 -12.74 13.31
C LEU A 73 -4.75 -11.47 12.55
N ARG A 74 -5.65 -10.67 13.12
CA ARG A 74 -6.00 -9.33 12.64
C ARG A 74 -5.38 -8.35 13.62
N PHE A 75 -4.28 -7.73 13.21
CA PHE A 75 -3.69 -6.58 13.90
C PHE A 75 -4.41 -5.30 13.46
#